data_AF-A0AAD5WHN4-F1
#
_entry.id   AF-A0AAD5WHN4-F1
#
_cell.length_a   1.000
_cell.length_b   1.000
_cell.length_c   1.000
_cell.angle_alpha   90.00
_cell.angle_beta   90.00
_cell.angle_gamma   90.00
#
_symmetry.space_group_name_H-M   'P 1'
#
loop_
_entity.id
_entity.type
_entity.pdbx_description
1 polymer ?
#
loop_
_entity_poly.entity_id
_entity_poly.type
_entity_poly.pdbx_seq_one_letter_code
_entity_poly.pdbx_strand_id
1 'polypeptide(L)'
;MALHNEIHERYSSDVTCCYLCGVADPWQREVGGVKFCHELVHAMKRYVVCKTCMTPMGPDHTGFVLVDHFIRAHMEDLPKRLRYCKVCRKNFMEPGVAEHVQRCHKLIVFQPRFTPESNGITVMNGNEFCAYLGITHGGL
;
A
#
# COMPACT_ATOMS: atom_id res chain seq x y z
N MET A 1 1.78 -14.41 -8.11
CA MET A 1 0.45 -14.70 -8.68
C MET A 1 0.69 -15.74 -9.75
N ALA A 2 -0.13 -16.77 -9.82
CA ALA A 2 0.02 -17.79 -10.85
C ALA A 2 -0.40 -17.24 -12.21
N LEU A 3 0.27 -17.68 -13.27
CA LEU A 3 -0.13 -17.39 -14.65
C LEU A 3 -1.24 -18.36 -15.08
N HIS A 4 -2.04 -17.97 -16.07
CA HIS A 4 -3.12 -18.80 -16.62
C HIS A 4 -2.63 -20.21 -16.97
N ASN A 5 -1.50 -20.32 -17.68
CA ASN A 5 -0.95 -21.61 -18.10
C ASN A 5 -0.58 -22.49 -16.90
N GLU A 6 -0.03 -21.92 -15.82
CA GLU A 6 0.34 -22.68 -14.61
C GLU A 6 -0.90 -23.25 -13.90
N ILE A 7 -2.03 -22.52 -13.89
CA ILE A 7 -3.28 -23.03 -13.33
C ILE A 7 -3.90 -24.08 -14.25
N HIS A 8 -3.94 -23.83 -15.55
CA HIS A 8 -4.48 -24.76 -16.52
C HIS A 8 -3.71 -26.09 -16.52
N GLU A 9 -2.38 -26.06 -16.52
CA GLU A 9 -1.55 -27.28 -16.46
C GLU A 9 -1.75 -28.07 -15.15
N ARG A 10 -1.96 -27.37 -14.03
CA ARG A 10 -2.08 -28.01 -12.71
C ARG A 10 -3.47 -28.58 -12.45
N TYR A 11 -4.53 -27.94 -12.94
CA TYR A 11 -5.91 -28.26 -12.58
C TYR A 11 -6.80 -28.62 -13.77
N SER A 12 -6.27 -28.60 -15.00
CA SER A 12 -7.02 -28.81 -16.24
C SER A 12 -8.28 -27.96 -16.32
N SER A 13 -8.19 -26.73 -15.82
CA SER A 13 -9.33 -25.83 -15.67
C SER A 13 -8.96 -24.46 -16.22
N ASP A 14 -9.80 -23.98 -17.14
CA ASP A 14 -9.72 -22.60 -17.61
C ASP A 14 -10.17 -21.64 -16.51
N VAL A 15 -9.36 -20.61 -16.31
CA VAL A 15 -9.63 -19.54 -15.37
C VAL A 15 -9.59 -18.20 -16.09
N THR A 16 -10.48 -17.30 -15.70
CA THR A 16 -10.42 -15.91 -16.17
C THR A 16 -9.04 -15.34 -15.90
N CYS A 17 -8.46 -14.61 -16.84
CA CYS A 17 -7.11 -14.06 -16.72
C CYS A 17 -7.12 -12.57 -17.05
N CYS A 18 -6.15 -11.83 -16.52
CA CYS A 18 -5.97 -10.44 -16.91
C CYS A 18 -5.51 -10.38 -18.37
N TYR A 19 -6.26 -9.69 -19.22
CA TYR A 19 -5.94 -9.56 -20.65
C TYR A 19 -4.62 -8.81 -20.92
N LEU A 20 -4.10 -8.05 -19.94
CA LEU A 20 -2.87 -7.27 -20.08
C LEU A 20 -1.59 -8.05 -19.74
N CYS A 21 -1.67 -9.10 -18.93
CA CYS A 21 -0.48 -9.79 -18.42
C CYS A 21 -0.63 -11.30 -18.20
N GLY A 22 -1.80 -11.88 -18.47
CA GLY A 22 -2.04 -13.32 -18.36
C GLY A 22 -2.12 -13.88 -16.93
N VAL A 23 -2.13 -13.01 -15.91
CA VAL A 23 -2.33 -13.42 -14.52
C VAL A 23 -3.70 -14.07 -14.36
N ALA A 24 -3.71 -15.28 -13.81
CA ALA A 24 -4.93 -16.03 -13.54
C ALA A 24 -5.75 -15.41 -12.40
N ASP A 25 -7.07 -15.50 -12.53
CA ASP A 25 -8.09 -14.96 -11.63
C ASP A 25 -7.81 -13.49 -11.23
N PRO A 26 -8.06 -12.52 -12.13
CA PRO A 26 -7.74 -11.12 -11.89
C PRO A 26 -8.55 -10.51 -10.74
N TRP A 27 -9.58 -11.20 -10.21
CA TRP A 27 -10.45 -10.71 -9.14
C TRP A 27 -10.11 -11.27 -7.76
N GLN A 28 -9.08 -12.12 -7.66
CA GLN A 28 -8.74 -12.84 -6.42
C GLN A 28 -8.04 -12.00 -5.34
N ARG A 29 -7.63 -10.76 -5.61
CA ARG A 29 -6.96 -9.94 -4.60
C ARG A 29 -7.96 -9.38 -3.60
N GLU A 30 -8.18 -10.12 -2.52
CA GLU A 30 -8.86 -9.65 -1.33
C GLU A 30 -7.87 -9.02 -0.35
N VAL A 31 -8.05 -7.75 -0.02
CA VAL A 31 -7.35 -7.10 1.09
C VAL A 31 -8.40 -6.56 2.05
N GLY A 32 -8.54 -7.20 3.20
CA GLY A 32 -9.53 -6.80 4.23
C GLY A 32 -10.99 -6.97 3.77
N GLY A 33 -11.33 -8.02 3.02
CA GLY A 33 -12.70 -8.24 2.52
C GLY A 33 -13.03 -7.53 1.22
N VAL A 34 -12.14 -6.66 0.72
CA VAL A 34 -12.36 -5.92 -0.54
C VAL A 34 -11.60 -6.59 -1.68
N LYS A 35 -12.33 -7.01 -2.71
CA LYS A 35 -11.78 -7.57 -3.95
C LYS A 35 -11.40 -6.45 -4.91
N PHE A 36 -10.14 -6.41 -5.32
CA PHE A 36 -9.64 -5.46 -6.33
C PHE A 36 -9.37 -6.17 -7.64
N CYS A 37 -9.81 -5.58 -8.75
CA CYS A 37 -9.43 -6.03 -10.08
C CYS A 37 -7.92 -5.84 -10.28
N HIS A 38 -7.22 -6.89 -10.73
CA HIS A 38 -5.81 -6.84 -11.09
C HIS A 38 -5.51 -5.76 -12.14
N GLU A 39 -6.46 -5.46 -13.03
CA GLU A 39 -6.32 -4.42 -14.06
C GLU A 39 -6.02 -3.04 -13.48
N LEU A 40 -6.45 -2.77 -12.25
CA LEU A 40 -6.11 -1.55 -11.52
C LEU A 40 -4.60 -1.38 -11.29
N VAL A 41 -3.83 -2.48 -11.22
CA VAL A 41 -2.35 -2.45 -11.13
C VAL A 41 -1.73 -1.90 -12.42
N HIS A 42 -2.37 -2.19 -13.56
CA HIS A 42 -1.95 -1.66 -14.85
C HIS A 42 -2.41 -0.21 -15.05
N ALA A 43 -3.61 0.13 -14.59
CA ALA A 43 -4.17 1.47 -14.78
C ALA A 43 -3.60 2.52 -13.80
N MET A 44 -3.10 2.09 -12.63
CA MET A 44 -2.70 3.01 -11.55
C MET A 44 -1.21 2.86 -11.17
N LYS A 45 -0.57 3.99 -10.83
CA LYS A 45 0.68 4.06 -10.08
C LYS A 45 0.38 3.93 -8.60
N ARG A 46 1.19 3.17 -7.88
CA ARG A 46 1.07 2.96 -6.44
C ARG A 46 2.15 3.76 -5.72
N TYR A 47 1.75 4.52 -4.72
CA TYR A 47 2.62 5.31 -3.87
C TYR A 47 2.39 4.96 -2.41
N VAL A 48 3.44 5.10 -1.60
CA VAL A 48 3.34 5.03 -0.15
C VAL A 48 3.39 6.46 0.39
N VAL A 49 2.54 6.74 1.36
CA VAL A 49 2.46 8.02 2.05
C VAL A 49 2.48 7.75 3.55
N CYS A 50 3.15 8.61 4.32
CA CYS A 50 3.06 8.57 5.77
C CYS A 50 1.66 9.03 6.21
N LYS A 51 0.88 8.15 6.84
CA LYS A 51 -0.47 8.48 7.31
C LYS A 51 -0.50 9.65 8.30
N THR A 52 0.58 9.84 9.06
CA THR A 52 0.64 10.84 10.14
C THR A 52 0.84 12.26 9.62
N CYS A 53 1.74 12.45 8.66
CA CYS A 53 2.13 13.78 8.18
C CYS A 53 1.92 13.98 6.68
N MET A 54 1.30 13.00 6.01
CA MET A 54 0.99 13.00 4.58
C MET A 54 2.19 13.19 3.65
N THR A 55 3.42 13.03 4.15
CA THR A 55 4.63 13.11 3.32
C THR A 55 4.68 11.92 2.35
N PRO A 56 4.89 12.15 1.04
CA PRO A 56 4.99 11.08 0.05
C PRO A 56 6.34 10.38 0.12
N MET A 57 6.33 9.05 0.21
CA MET A 57 7.53 8.21 0.17
C MET A 57 7.88 7.76 -1.25
N GLY A 58 7.00 8.03 -2.22
CA GLY A 58 7.16 7.55 -3.59
C GLY A 58 6.82 6.07 -3.74
N PRO A 59 7.41 5.36 -4.72
CA PRO A 59 7.24 3.92 -4.92
C PRO A 59 8.06 3.11 -3.89
N ASP A 60 7.64 3.14 -2.62
CA ASP A 60 8.27 2.36 -1.54
C ASP A 60 7.67 0.94 -1.46
N HIS A 61 8.14 0.05 -2.32
CA HIS A 61 7.61 -1.31 -2.42
C HIS A 61 7.91 -2.17 -1.17
N THR A 62 9.00 -1.90 -0.47
CA THR A 62 9.45 -2.66 0.70
C THR A 62 8.94 -2.07 2.02
N GLY A 63 8.51 -0.81 2.02
CA GLY A 63 8.10 -0.08 3.22
C GLY A 63 9.28 0.45 4.03
N PHE A 64 10.51 0.32 3.52
CA PHE A 64 11.73 0.73 4.23
C PHE A 64 11.81 2.25 4.37
N VAL A 65 11.47 2.98 3.30
CA VAL A 65 11.53 4.45 3.28
C VAL A 65 10.52 5.02 4.28
N LEU A 66 9.30 4.46 4.30
CA LEU A 66 8.29 4.83 5.29
C LEU A 66 8.77 4.57 6.72
N VAL A 67 9.38 3.41 6.97
CA VAL A 67 9.85 3.04 8.31
C VAL A 67 10.95 3.98 8.80
N ASP A 68 11.96 4.24 7.98
CA ASP A 68 13.04 5.19 8.31
C ASP A 68 12.50 6.60 8.54
N HIS A 69 11.65 7.10 7.64
CA HIS A 69 10.96 8.38 7.81
C HIS A 69 10.20 8.43 9.15
N PHE A 70 9.41 7.39 9.43
CA PHE A 70 8.54 7.39 10.60
C PHE A 70 9.33 7.35 11.90
N ILE A 71 10.40 6.55 11.96
CA ILE A 71 11.30 6.50 13.11
C ILE A 71 11.85 7.90 13.40
N ARG A 72 12.37 8.60 12.39
CA ARG A 72 13.00 9.91 12.56
C ARG A 72 12.02 11.01 12.91
N ALA A 73 10.84 11.01 12.28
CA ALA A 73 9.87 12.11 12.42
C ALA A 73 8.89 11.89 13.59
N HIS A 74 8.45 10.64 13.81
CA HIS A 74 7.26 10.34 14.62
C HIS A 74 7.54 9.43 15.81
N MET A 75 8.77 8.96 15.99
CA MET A 75 9.17 8.16 17.16
C MET A 75 10.23 8.85 18.02
N GLU A 76 10.41 8.33 19.23
CA GLU A 76 11.42 8.74 20.18
C GLU A 76 12.17 7.50 20.68
N ASP A 77 13.51 7.58 20.74
CA ASP A 77 14.36 6.51 21.25
C ASP A 77 14.29 6.45 22.77
N LEU A 78 14.04 5.26 23.31
CA LEU A 78 14.02 4.98 24.74
C LEU A 78 15.13 4.00 25.14
N PRO A 79 15.50 3.93 26.43
CA PRO A 79 16.44 2.93 26.92
C PRO A 79 16.00 1.49 26.58
N LYS A 80 16.98 0.57 26.57
CA LYS A 80 16.75 -0.88 26.32
C LYS A 80 16.23 -1.20 24.90
N ARG A 81 16.63 -0.43 23.89
CA ARG A 81 16.23 -0.62 22.48
C ARG A 81 14.71 -0.56 22.26
N LEU A 82 14.05 0.27 23.07
CA LEU A 82 12.64 0.59 22.90
C LEU A 82 12.50 1.87 22.08
N ARG A 83 11.42 1.96 21.31
CA ARG A 83 10.99 3.19 20.65
C ARG A 83 9.56 3.51 21.04
N TYR A 84 9.32 4.76 21.39
CA TYR A 84 8.00 5.29 21.67
C TYR A 84 7.40 5.88 20.41
N CYS A 85 6.21 5.43 20.02
CA CYS A 85 5.43 6.06 18.95
C CYS A 85 4.63 7.23 19.52
N LYS A 86 4.96 8.47 19.12
CA LYS A 86 4.27 9.69 19.57
C LYS A 86 2.79 9.73 19.15
N VAL A 87 2.45 9.01 18.08
CA VAL A 87 1.09 8.98 17.51
C VAL A 87 0.20 7.97 18.24
N CYS A 88 0.66 6.72 18.37
CA CYS A 88 -0.08 5.66 19.05
C CYS A 88 0.06 5.66 20.57
N ARG A 89 0.99 6.47 21.10
CA ARG A 89 1.33 6.55 22.52
C ARG A 89 1.69 5.18 23.13
N LYS A 90 2.46 4.39 22.40
CA LYS A 90 2.87 3.02 22.77
C LYS A 90 4.36 2.80 22.54
N ASN A 91 4.95 1.92 23.36
CA ASN A 91 6.34 1.49 23.24
C ASN A 91 6.43 0.22 22.38
N PHE A 92 7.48 0.15 21.57
CA PHE A 92 7.78 -1.00 20.71
C PHE A 92 9.25 -1.35 20.84
N MET A 93 9.57 -2.65 20.89
CA MET A 93 10.95 -3.11 20.70
C MET A 93 11.33 -3.00 19.22
N GLU A 94 12.61 -2.74 18.91
CA GLU A 94 13.08 -2.54 17.54
C GLU A 94 12.54 -3.53 16.48
N PRO A 95 12.52 -4.86 16.70
CA PRO A 95 11.97 -5.80 15.71
C PRO A 95 10.49 -5.56 15.38
N GLY A 96 9.71 -5.04 16.33
CA GLY A 96 8.28 -4.77 16.16
C GLY A 96 7.97 -3.39 15.59
N VAL A 97 8.96 -2.50 15.46
CA VAL A 97 8.75 -1.13 14.94
C VAL A 97 8.33 -1.16 13.48
N ALA A 98 9.02 -1.96 12.64
CA ALA A 98 8.71 -2.03 11.21
C ALA A 98 7.27 -2.52 10.97
N GLU A 99 6.87 -3.60 11.64
CA GLU A 99 5.52 -4.15 11.56
C GLU A 99 4.48 -3.12 12.03
N HIS A 100 4.73 -2.46 13.16
CA HIS A 100 3.85 -1.43 13.70
C HIS A 100 3.64 -0.28 12.70
N VAL A 101 4.73 0.28 12.16
CA VAL A 101 4.66 1.40 11.21
C VAL A 101 3.92 1.00 9.94
N GLN A 102 4.26 -0.16 9.36
CA GLN A 102 3.64 -0.61 8.13
C GLN A 102 2.15 -0.94 8.28
N ARG A 103 1.71 -1.37 9.47
CA ARG A 103 0.30 -1.69 9.73
C ARG A 103 -0.52 -0.46 10.11
N CYS A 104 0.01 0.42 10.93
CA CYS A 104 -0.76 1.50 11.56
C CYS A 104 -0.58 2.87 10.89
N HIS A 105 0.56 3.09 10.21
CA HIS A 105 0.97 4.41 9.73
C HIS A 105 1.29 4.45 8.23
N LYS A 106 1.04 3.36 7.52
CA LYS A 106 1.16 3.30 6.06
C LYS A 106 -0.16 3.67 5.41
N LEU A 107 -0.08 4.60 4.47
CA LEU A 107 -1.13 4.91 3.53
C LEU A 107 -0.68 4.48 2.14
N ILE A 108 -1.53 3.74 1.42
CA ILE A 108 -1.28 3.42 0.00
C ILE A 108 -2.18 4.29 -0.85
N VAL A 109 -1.56 5.05 -1.74
CA VAL A 109 -2.22 5.96 -2.68
C VAL A 109 -2.09 5.41 -4.08
N PHE A 110 -3.19 5.38 -4.82
CA PHE A 110 -3.21 5.05 -6.24
C PHE A 110 -3.50 6.29 -7.08
N GLN A 111 -2.65 6.55 -8.07
CA GLN A 111 -2.82 7.63 -9.05
C GLN A 111 -3.00 7.03 -10.46
N PRO A 112 -3.95 7.49 -11.27
CA PRO A 112 -4.08 7.04 -12.65
C PRO A 112 -2.81 7.28 -13.48
N ARG A 113 -2.40 6.29 -14.29
CA ARG A 113 -1.20 6.38 -15.13
C ARG A 113 -1.37 7.34 -16.31
N PHE A 114 -2.55 7.34 -16.91
CA PHE A 114 -2.82 8.02 -18.18
C PHE A 114 -3.54 9.36 -18.02
N THR A 115 -3.97 9.69 -16.80
CA THR A 115 -4.58 10.98 -16.43
C THR A 115 -3.97 11.48 -15.12
N PRO A 116 -2.68 11.85 -15.11
CA PRO A 116 -2.00 12.29 -13.89
C PRO A 116 -2.63 13.54 -13.26
N GLU A 117 -3.36 14.32 -14.06
CA GLU A 117 -4.13 15.50 -13.65
C GLU A 117 -5.52 15.19 -13.07
N SER A 118 -5.99 13.93 -13.16
CA SER A 118 -7.26 13.56 -12.54
C SER A 118 -7.09 13.51 -11.02
N ASN A 119 -7.91 14.29 -10.31
CA ASN A 119 -7.93 14.40 -8.83
C ASN A 119 -8.39 13.11 -8.10
N GLY A 120 -8.46 11.97 -8.81
CA GLY A 120 -8.90 10.69 -8.28
C GLY A 120 -7.75 9.98 -7.57
N ILE A 121 -7.80 9.93 -6.24
CA ILE A 121 -6.85 9.18 -5.42
C ILE A 121 -7.62 8.11 -4.65
N THR A 122 -7.31 6.84 -4.89
CA THR A 122 -7.81 5.74 -4.05
C THR A 122 -6.82 5.54 -2.90
N VAL A 123 -7.33 5.58 -1.67
CA VAL A 123 -6.53 5.51 -0.43
C VAL A 123 -6.85 4.22 0.32
N MET A 124 -5.83 3.43 0.67
CA MET A 124 -5.98 2.33 1.64
C MET A 124 -5.29 2.70 2.96
N ASN A 125 -6.04 2.64 4.05
CA ASN A 125 -5.57 2.86 5.41
C ASN A 125 -5.43 1.51 6.13
N GLY A 126 -4.26 0.86 6.02
CA GLY A 126 -4.08 -0.48 6.58
C GLY A 126 -5.02 -1.50 5.92
N ASN A 127 -5.89 -2.14 6.71
CA ASN A 127 -6.88 -3.13 6.25
C ASN A 127 -8.26 -2.51 5.93
N GLU A 128 -8.46 -1.21 6.20
CA GLU A 128 -9.72 -0.53 5.95
C GLU A 128 -9.67 0.20 4.60
N PHE A 129 -10.64 -0.10 3.74
CA PHE A 129 -10.86 0.62 2.50
C PHE A 129 -11.69 1.88 2.80
N CYS A 130 -11.08 3.05 2.61
CA CYS A 130 -11.80 4.32 2.67
C CYS A 130 -11.51 5.10 1.39
N ALA A 131 -12.47 5.14 0.47
CA ALA A 131 -12.40 6.02 -0.68
C ALA A 131 -12.58 7.48 -0.20
N TYR A 132 -11.50 8.26 -0.20
CA TYR A 132 -11.57 9.71 0.03
C TYR A 132 -11.41 10.45 -1.28
N LEU A 133 -12.37 11.32 -1.58
CA LEU A 133 -12.33 12.30 -2.67
C LEU A 133 -11.46 13.50 -2.24
N GLY A 134 -10.25 13.58 -2.82
CA GLY A 134 -9.51 14.82 -3.06
C GLY A 134 -8.61 15.37 -1.93
N ILE A 135 -7.36 15.69 -2.30
CA ILE A 135 -6.76 16.98 -1.91
C ILE A 135 -6.14 17.58 -3.18
N THR A 136 -6.72 18.69 -3.64
CA THR A 136 -6.07 19.62 -4.56
C THR A 136 -5.06 20.46 -3.79
N HIS A 137 -3.83 20.56 -4.30
CA HIS A 137 -3.12 21.83 -4.47
C HIS A 137 -2.01 21.68 -5.51
N GLY A 138 -1.98 22.65 -6.43
CA GLY A 138 -1.34 22.56 -7.73
C GLY A 138 0.14 22.94 -7.77
N GLY A 139 0.71 22.70 -8.95
CA GLY A 139 1.86 23.40 -9.51
C GLY A 139 3.20 23.15 -8.84
N LEU A 140 3.99 22.24 -9.43
CA LEU A 140 5.42 22.42 -9.62
C LEU A 140 5.77 22.00 -11.05
#